data_AF-A0AA39X1P2-F1
#
_entry.id   AF-A0AA39X1P2-F1
#
_cell.length_a   1.000
_cell.length_b   1.000
_cell.length_c   1.000
_cell.angle_alpha   90.00
_cell.angle_beta   90.00
_cell.angle_gamma   90.00
#
_symmetry.space_group_name_H-M   'P 1'
#
loop_
_entity.id
_entity.type
_entity.pdbx_description
1 polymer ?
#
loop_
_entity_poly.entity_id
_entity_poly.type
_entity_poly.pdbx_seq_one_letter_code
_entity_poly.pdbx_strand_id
1 'polypeptide(L)'
;MHFSAVTVATFAALAAASPVARRGPANTVPSWVCDYWPSYSGCSTSTSSSTSAVTEVQYTPSASTPTSGSSSSSSGSSSSSGNEWVTLHNNYRQKHVDTGNVEWDEELAAGAKAWSEKCVFEHSSSSGDYGENLGMGSGLTAEQTVDMWYAEIDGYSSYWGKNDVPMSVMHFTQVVWKGTTKIGCGVASCSDGNLVTCRYNPAGNMLGDFAANVGELKSS
;
A
#
# COMPACT_ATOMS: atom_id res chain seq x y z
N MET A 1 -40.67 44.26 36.07
CA MET A 1 -39.93 44.00 34.82
C MET A 1 -38.60 43.37 35.23
N HIS A 2 -38.50 42.05 35.12
CA HIS A 2 -37.36 41.26 35.59
C HIS A 2 -36.35 41.09 34.44
N PHE A 3 -35.08 41.43 34.65
CA PHE A 3 -33.99 41.13 33.73
C PHE A 3 -33.25 39.88 34.23
N SER A 4 -33.30 38.78 33.48
CA SER A 4 -32.40 37.64 33.64
C SER A 4 -31.28 37.74 32.62
N ALA A 5 -30.05 37.79 33.12
CA ALA A 5 -28.84 37.74 32.30
C ALA A 5 -28.58 36.29 31.84
N VAL A 6 -28.42 36.09 30.54
CA VAL A 6 -27.97 34.83 29.95
C VAL A 6 -26.45 34.91 29.76
N THR A 7 -25.71 34.11 30.52
CA THR A 7 -24.26 33.94 30.40
C THR A 7 -23.96 33.12 29.14
N VAL A 8 -23.22 33.70 28.19
CA VAL A 8 -22.67 32.98 27.03
C VAL A 8 -21.41 32.26 27.47
N ALA A 9 -21.46 30.92 27.52
CA ALA A 9 -20.28 30.09 27.73
C ALA A 9 -19.49 29.98 26.42
N THR A 10 -18.27 30.54 26.41
CA THR A 10 -17.30 30.32 25.36
C THR A 10 -16.63 28.96 25.55
N PHE A 11 -16.87 28.03 24.61
CA PHE A 11 -16.10 26.79 24.53
C PHE A 11 -14.78 27.06 23.79
N ALA A 12 -13.69 27.17 24.53
CA ALA A 12 -12.35 27.10 23.96
C ALA A 12 -12.06 25.63 23.59
N ALA A 13 -11.89 25.35 22.30
CA ALA A 13 -11.44 24.05 21.83
C ALA A 13 -9.98 23.82 22.25
N LEU A 14 -9.74 22.76 23.04
CA LEU A 14 -8.41 22.24 23.33
C LEU A 14 -7.84 21.61 22.05
N ALA A 15 -6.84 22.25 21.46
CA ALA A 15 -5.99 21.64 20.45
C ALA A 15 -5.13 20.56 21.14
N ALA A 16 -5.51 19.30 20.97
CA ALA A 16 -4.64 18.17 21.27
C ALA A 16 -3.60 18.09 20.15
N ALA A 17 -2.40 18.63 20.40
CA ALA A 17 -1.24 18.38 19.56
C ALA A 17 -0.85 16.90 19.72
N SER A 18 -1.13 16.07 18.71
CA SER A 18 -0.49 14.76 18.58
C SER A 18 1.02 14.97 18.48
N PRO A 19 1.86 14.15 19.14
CA PRO A 19 3.30 14.24 18.94
C PRO A 19 3.60 13.83 17.50
N VAL A 20 3.88 14.82 16.65
CA VAL A 20 4.58 14.60 15.38
C VAL A 20 5.93 14.00 15.77
N ALA A 21 6.04 12.68 15.66
CA ALA A 21 7.32 12.01 15.66
C ALA A 21 8.14 12.65 14.54
N ARG A 22 9.21 13.36 14.91
CA ARG A 22 10.15 13.97 13.97
C ARG A 22 10.68 12.85 13.07
N ARG A 23 10.25 12.83 11.81
CA ARG A 23 10.84 11.96 10.79
C ARG A 23 12.30 12.34 10.65
N GLY A 24 13.17 11.35 10.84
CA GLY A 24 14.59 11.45 10.53
C GLY A 24 14.81 11.70 9.03
N PRO A 25 16.07 11.94 8.62
CA PRO A 25 16.40 12.32 7.26
C PRO A 25 15.94 11.26 6.25
N ALA A 26 15.48 11.74 5.10
CA ALA A 26 14.71 11.04 4.08
C ALA A 26 15.42 9.90 3.30
N ASN A 27 16.47 9.28 3.82
CA ASN A 27 17.31 8.33 3.07
C ASN A 27 17.64 7.01 3.80
N THR A 28 16.96 6.65 4.89
CA THR A 28 17.16 5.34 5.51
C THR A 28 16.08 4.37 5.08
N VAL A 29 16.45 3.31 4.37
CA VAL A 29 15.58 2.16 4.15
C VAL A 29 15.05 1.66 5.49
N PRO A 30 13.74 1.42 5.64
CA PRO A 30 13.20 0.83 6.86
C PRO A 30 13.90 -0.50 7.16
N SER A 31 14.30 -0.74 8.41
CA SER A 31 15.13 -1.90 8.78
C SER A 31 14.51 -3.23 8.35
N TRP A 32 13.18 -3.32 8.33
CA TRP A 32 12.47 -4.52 7.92
C TRP A 32 12.61 -4.83 6.42
N VAL A 33 12.86 -3.84 5.56
CA VAL A 33 13.17 -4.07 4.13
C VAL A 33 14.46 -4.88 4.00
N CYS A 34 15.42 -4.64 4.89
CA CYS A 34 16.70 -5.35 4.92
C CYS A 34 16.62 -6.74 5.54
N ASP A 35 15.67 -6.97 6.44
CA ASP A 35 15.43 -8.29 7.05
C ASP A 35 14.89 -9.29 6.02
N TYR A 36 14.15 -8.81 5.02
CA TYR A 36 13.57 -9.65 3.95
C TYR A 36 14.38 -9.61 2.64
N TRP A 37 15.07 -8.51 2.33
CA TRP A 37 15.93 -8.36 1.15
C TRP A 37 17.30 -7.81 1.54
N PRO A 38 18.23 -8.66 2.02
CA PRO A 38 19.54 -8.21 2.49
C PRO A 38 20.48 -7.72 1.36
N SER A 39 20.11 -7.92 0.09
CA SER A 39 20.90 -7.47 -1.08
C SER A 39 20.49 -6.09 -1.62
N TYR A 40 19.62 -5.36 -0.93
CA TYR A 40 19.11 -4.07 -1.37
C TYR A 40 20.17 -3.01 -1.10
N SER A 41 20.47 -2.14 -2.08
CA SER A 41 21.60 -1.22 -2.04
C SER A 41 21.62 -0.24 -0.86
N GLY A 42 20.46 0.02 -0.24
CA GLY A 42 20.34 0.85 0.96
C GLY A 42 20.52 0.10 2.29
N CYS A 43 20.58 -1.22 2.28
CA CYS A 43 20.65 -2.03 3.48
C CYS A 43 22.07 -2.08 4.06
N SER A 44 22.26 -1.39 5.18
CA SER A 44 23.48 -1.49 5.96
C SER A 44 23.43 -2.77 6.79
N THR A 45 24.27 -3.76 6.48
CA THR A 45 24.42 -5.00 7.27
C THR A 45 25.05 -4.68 8.63
N SER A 46 24.23 -4.27 9.58
CA SER A 46 24.60 -4.19 10.99
C SER A 46 24.06 -5.43 11.69
N THR A 47 24.83 -6.52 11.66
CA THR A 47 24.52 -7.75 12.40
C THR A 47 24.52 -7.46 13.90
N SER A 48 23.33 -7.28 14.48
CA SER A 48 23.16 -7.15 15.93
C SER A 48 22.36 -8.36 16.44
N SER A 49 23.11 -9.39 16.82
CA SER A 49 22.60 -10.56 17.54
C SER A 49 21.94 -10.12 18.85
N SER A 50 20.62 -10.33 18.96
CA SER A 50 19.88 -10.09 20.20
C SER A 50 19.05 -11.33 20.53
N THR A 51 19.62 -12.23 21.33
CA THR A 51 18.87 -13.28 22.01
C THR A 51 17.97 -12.65 23.07
N SER A 52 16.66 -12.88 23.00
CA SER A 52 15.75 -12.58 24.12
C SER A 52 14.91 -13.81 24.45
N ALA A 53 15.00 -14.18 25.72
CA ALA A 53 14.36 -15.33 26.34
C ALA A 53 12.84 -15.13 26.41
N VAL A 54 12.12 -16.23 26.17
CA VAL A 54 10.67 -16.34 26.27
C VAL A 54 10.31 -16.57 27.75
N THR A 55 9.52 -15.68 28.33
CA THR A 55 8.86 -15.92 29.62
C THR A 55 7.40 -16.29 29.36
N GLU A 56 7.06 -17.52 29.71
CA GLU A 56 5.74 -18.13 29.63
C GLU A 56 4.76 -17.50 30.65
N VAL A 57 3.56 -17.12 30.21
CA VAL A 57 2.46 -16.74 31.09
C VAL A 57 1.27 -17.65 30.85
N GLN A 58 0.95 -18.45 31.87
CA GLN A 58 -0.18 -19.37 31.94
C GLN A 58 -1.49 -18.59 32.12
N TYR A 59 -2.49 -18.84 31.26
CA TYR A 59 -3.87 -18.38 31.44
C TYR A 59 -4.82 -19.58 31.48
N THR A 60 -5.66 -19.62 32.51
CA THR A 60 -6.68 -20.63 32.78
C THR A 60 -7.96 -20.39 31.96
N PRO A 61 -8.75 -21.43 31.65
CA PRO A 61 -9.97 -21.29 30.85
C PRO A 61 -11.20 -21.06 31.75
N SER A 62 -12.13 -20.23 31.30
CA SER A 62 -13.52 -20.24 31.81
C SER A 62 -14.50 -20.01 30.66
N ALA A 63 -15.45 -20.93 30.53
CA ALA A 63 -16.48 -20.98 29.50
C ALA A 63 -17.84 -20.52 30.06
N SER A 64 -18.68 -19.92 29.21
CA SER A 64 -20.18 -19.91 29.20
C SER A 64 -20.67 -18.83 28.22
N THR A 65 -21.09 -19.16 26.99
CA THR A 65 -22.46 -19.49 26.48
C THR A 65 -23.13 -18.33 25.70
N PRO A 66 -24.10 -18.63 24.79
CA PRO A 66 -24.16 -18.04 23.45
C PRO A 66 -25.14 -16.87 23.34
N THR A 67 -24.97 -16.04 22.32
CA THR A 67 -26.04 -15.12 21.88
C THR A 67 -26.11 -15.14 20.36
N SER A 68 -27.24 -15.66 19.88
CA SER A 68 -27.72 -15.53 18.51
C SER A 68 -27.83 -14.06 18.14
N GLY A 69 -27.23 -13.65 17.03
CA GLY A 69 -27.32 -12.32 16.48
C GLY A 69 -27.32 -12.39 14.98
N SER A 70 -28.48 -12.11 14.39
CA SER A 70 -28.83 -12.24 12.99
C SER A 70 -27.86 -11.58 12.03
N SER A 71 -27.62 -12.28 10.93
CA SER A 71 -27.04 -11.79 9.69
C SER A 71 -27.86 -10.64 9.11
N SER A 72 -27.30 -9.45 9.17
CA SER A 72 -27.67 -8.32 8.32
C SER A 72 -26.49 -8.01 7.42
N SER A 73 -26.57 -8.53 6.20
CA SER A 73 -25.85 -8.05 5.03
C SER A 73 -26.17 -6.58 4.82
N SER A 74 -25.27 -5.69 5.24
CA SER A 74 -25.25 -4.31 4.80
C SER A 74 -24.17 -4.16 3.74
N SER A 75 -24.60 -4.26 2.48
CA SER A 75 -23.89 -3.70 1.34
C SER A 75 -23.68 -2.21 1.61
N GLY A 76 -22.49 -1.87 2.08
CA GLY A 76 -22.04 -0.50 2.24
C GLY A 76 -21.07 -0.19 1.12
N SER A 77 -21.55 0.46 0.07
CA SER A 77 -20.70 1.16 -0.88
C SER A 77 -19.93 2.24 -0.11
N SER A 78 -18.66 1.99 0.20
CA SER A 78 -17.76 2.96 0.82
C SER A 78 -16.84 3.54 -0.24
N SER A 79 -16.98 4.85 -0.46
CA SER A 79 -16.08 5.66 -1.27
C SER A 79 -14.64 5.59 -0.73
N SER A 80 -13.77 4.93 -1.51
CA SER A 80 -12.37 5.26 -1.89
C SER A 80 -11.30 5.77 -0.91
N SER A 81 -11.57 5.99 0.39
CA SER A 81 -10.52 6.44 1.34
C SER A 81 -10.16 5.43 2.44
N GLY A 82 -10.85 4.28 2.50
CA GLY A 82 -10.70 3.29 3.58
C GLY A 82 -9.97 1.99 3.20
N ASN A 83 -9.57 1.82 1.94
CA ASN A 83 -8.88 0.62 1.49
C ASN A 83 -7.35 0.76 1.68
N GLU A 84 -6.72 -0.24 2.31
CA GLU A 84 -5.29 -0.24 2.61
C GLU A 84 -4.43 -0.12 1.35
N TRP A 85 -4.77 -0.86 0.27
CA TRP A 85 -4.04 -0.80 -1.00
C TRP A 85 -4.07 0.60 -1.60
N VAL A 86 -5.25 1.25 -1.60
CA VAL A 86 -5.40 2.63 -2.08
C VAL A 86 -4.58 3.60 -1.23
N THR A 87 -4.64 3.45 0.08
CA THR A 87 -3.90 4.31 1.02
C THR A 87 -2.39 4.22 0.77
N LEU A 88 -1.85 3.00 0.64
CA LEU A 88 -0.44 2.75 0.40
C LEU A 88 0.02 3.31 -0.96
N HIS A 89 -0.74 3.04 -2.03
CA HIS A 89 -0.44 3.60 -3.36
C HIS A 89 -0.46 5.13 -3.33
N ASN A 90 -1.48 5.74 -2.73
CA ASN A 90 -1.64 7.18 -2.68
C ASN A 90 -0.55 7.86 -1.83
N ASN A 91 -0.07 7.22 -0.76
CA ASN A 91 1.08 7.71 0.02
C ASN A 91 2.34 7.85 -0.84
N TYR A 92 2.57 6.92 -1.78
CA TYR A 92 3.69 7.02 -2.72
C TYR A 92 3.41 8.00 -3.84
N ARG A 93 2.26 7.91 -4.51
CA ARG A 93 1.86 8.79 -5.62
C ARG A 93 1.94 10.27 -5.24
N GLN A 94 1.57 10.62 -4.01
CA GLN A 94 1.65 12.00 -3.52
C GLN A 94 3.08 12.55 -3.42
N LYS A 95 4.11 11.70 -3.40
CA LYS A 95 5.52 12.11 -3.45
C LYS A 95 5.94 12.60 -4.83
N HIS A 96 5.19 12.29 -5.88
CA HIS A 96 5.54 12.59 -7.27
C HIS A 96 4.79 13.80 -7.81
N VAL A 97 5.47 14.60 -8.62
CA VAL A 97 4.87 15.77 -9.30
C VAL A 97 3.73 15.33 -10.21
N ASP A 98 2.64 16.10 -10.20
CA ASP A 98 1.45 15.90 -11.05
C ASP A 98 0.87 14.48 -11.06
N THR A 99 1.01 13.74 -9.96
CA THR A 99 0.53 12.36 -9.85
C THR A 99 -0.68 12.32 -8.91
N GLY A 100 -1.88 12.16 -9.50
CA GLY A 100 -3.16 12.13 -8.77
C GLY A 100 -3.37 10.84 -7.99
N ASN A 101 -4.32 10.84 -7.06
CA ASN A 101 -4.70 9.64 -6.30
C ASN A 101 -5.43 8.62 -7.20
N VAL A 102 -5.31 7.34 -6.85
CA VAL A 102 -6.17 6.27 -7.36
C VAL A 102 -7.33 5.99 -6.40
N GLU A 103 -8.38 5.37 -6.93
CA GLU A 103 -9.53 4.88 -6.17
C GLU A 103 -9.62 3.35 -6.24
N TRP A 104 -10.30 2.76 -5.27
CA TRP A 104 -10.58 1.31 -5.27
C TRP A 104 -11.66 0.97 -6.30
N ASP A 105 -11.43 -0.09 -7.05
CA ASP A 105 -12.40 -0.67 -7.97
C ASP A 105 -12.63 -2.15 -7.63
N GLU A 106 -13.87 -2.45 -7.23
CA GLU A 106 -14.25 -3.79 -6.76
C GLU A 106 -14.18 -4.85 -7.86
N GLU A 107 -14.41 -4.48 -9.13
CA GLU A 107 -14.35 -5.42 -10.25
C GLU A 107 -12.90 -5.81 -10.54
N LEU A 108 -11.98 -4.83 -10.54
CA LEU A 108 -10.55 -5.09 -10.63
C LEU A 108 -10.08 -5.99 -9.48
N ALA A 109 -10.55 -5.72 -8.25
CA ALA A 109 -10.16 -6.48 -7.07
C ALA A 109 -10.66 -7.93 -7.12
N ALA A 110 -11.93 -8.14 -7.49
CA ALA A 110 -12.50 -9.47 -7.65
C ALA A 110 -11.73 -10.27 -8.72
N GLY A 111 -11.41 -9.64 -9.85
CA GLY A 111 -10.61 -10.27 -10.91
C GLY A 111 -9.18 -10.60 -10.47
N ALA A 112 -8.52 -9.67 -9.76
CA ALA A 112 -7.17 -9.88 -9.22
C ALA A 112 -7.14 -11.01 -8.18
N LYS A 113 -8.15 -11.08 -7.30
CA LYS A 113 -8.29 -12.16 -6.31
C LYS A 113 -8.47 -13.52 -6.98
N ALA A 114 -9.37 -13.61 -7.96
CA ALA A 114 -9.60 -14.83 -8.73
C ALA A 114 -8.35 -15.28 -9.50
N TRP A 115 -7.50 -14.33 -9.93
CA TRP A 115 -6.22 -14.65 -10.56
C TRP A 115 -5.20 -15.20 -9.56
N SER A 116 -4.99 -14.50 -8.44
CA SER A 116 -4.07 -14.96 -7.38
C SER A 116 -4.43 -16.35 -6.86
N GLU A 117 -5.71 -16.70 -6.78
CA GLU A 117 -6.20 -18.02 -6.34
C GLU A 117 -5.78 -19.18 -7.25
N LYS A 118 -5.31 -18.90 -8.47
CA LYS A 118 -4.71 -19.93 -9.33
C LYS A 118 -3.32 -20.35 -8.86
N CYS A 119 -2.68 -19.57 -8.00
CA CYS A 119 -1.34 -19.83 -7.48
C CYS A 119 -0.29 -20.04 -8.58
N VAL A 120 -0.38 -19.25 -9.65
CA VAL A 120 0.60 -19.20 -10.73
C VAL A 120 1.22 -17.80 -10.74
N PHE A 121 2.54 -17.72 -10.53
CA PHE A 121 3.27 -16.45 -10.54
C PHE A 121 3.56 -16.00 -11.98
N GLU A 122 2.49 -15.63 -12.68
CA GLU A 122 2.50 -15.15 -14.06
C GLU A 122 1.41 -14.08 -14.22
N HIS A 123 1.66 -13.07 -15.04
CA HIS A 123 0.62 -12.12 -15.43
C HIS A 123 -0.55 -12.84 -16.08
N SER A 124 -1.76 -12.30 -15.90
CA SER A 124 -2.91 -12.89 -16.57
C SER A 124 -2.79 -12.74 -18.08
N SER A 125 -3.19 -13.75 -18.84
CA SER A 125 -3.26 -13.69 -20.31
C SER A 125 -4.36 -12.73 -20.82
N SER A 126 -4.87 -11.85 -19.95
CA SER A 126 -5.94 -10.92 -20.31
C SER A 126 -5.39 -9.90 -21.30
N SER A 127 -6.02 -9.87 -22.46
CA SER A 127 -5.68 -8.99 -23.58
C SER A 127 -6.15 -7.55 -23.31
N GLY A 128 -5.59 -6.88 -22.29
CA GLY A 128 -5.28 -5.45 -22.41
C GLY A 128 -6.14 -4.40 -21.71
N ASP A 129 -7.14 -4.72 -20.88
CA ASP A 129 -7.98 -3.66 -20.29
C ASP A 129 -7.42 -3.07 -18.97
N TYR A 130 -6.35 -3.66 -18.42
CA TYR A 130 -5.71 -3.22 -17.18
C TYR A 130 -4.23 -3.58 -17.15
N GLY A 131 -3.45 -2.81 -16.39
CA GLY A 131 -2.09 -3.18 -15.99
C GLY A 131 -2.13 -4.17 -14.83
N GLU A 132 -1.04 -4.91 -14.62
CA GLU A 132 -0.88 -5.84 -13.49
C GLU A 132 0.49 -5.70 -12.84
N ASN A 133 0.52 -5.69 -11.51
CA ASN A 133 1.71 -5.95 -10.71
C ASN A 133 1.49 -7.24 -9.92
N LEU A 134 2.54 -8.07 -9.81
CA LEU A 134 2.52 -9.31 -9.04
C LEU A 134 3.57 -9.28 -7.93
N GLY A 135 3.28 -9.95 -6.83
CA GLY A 135 4.20 -10.16 -5.71
C GLY A 135 4.01 -11.55 -5.12
N MET A 136 5.10 -12.21 -4.73
CA MET A 136 5.07 -13.51 -4.08
C MET A 136 6.03 -13.53 -2.91
N GLY A 137 5.58 -14.05 -1.77
CA GLY A 137 6.44 -14.19 -0.59
C GLY A 137 5.68 -14.72 0.62
N SER A 138 6.43 -15.26 1.58
CA SER A 138 5.86 -15.82 2.81
C SER A 138 5.14 -14.76 3.63
N GLY A 139 3.81 -14.81 3.67
CA GLY A 139 3.01 -13.90 4.49
C GLY A 139 3.01 -12.44 4.02
N LEU A 140 3.29 -12.17 2.74
CA LEU A 140 3.30 -10.81 2.19
C LEU A 140 2.04 -10.04 2.58
N THR A 141 2.23 -8.90 3.24
CA THR A 141 1.17 -7.92 3.52
C THR A 141 1.00 -6.94 2.37
N ALA A 142 -0.07 -6.15 2.39
CA ALA A 142 -0.28 -5.08 1.41
C ALA A 142 0.85 -4.05 1.47
N GLU A 143 1.23 -3.60 2.67
CA GLU A 143 2.34 -2.66 2.89
C GLU A 143 3.65 -3.19 2.32
N GLN A 144 4.05 -4.41 2.68
CA GLN A 144 5.29 -5.02 2.18
C GLN A 144 5.30 -5.13 0.66
N THR A 145 4.16 -5.46 0.07
CA THR A 145 4.05 -5.63 -1.38
C THR A 145 4.18 -4.30 -2.12
N VAL A 146 3.45 -3.27 -1.69
CA VAL A 146 3.49 -1.95 -2.34
C VAL A 146 4.85 -1.28 -2.15
N ASP A 147 5.46 -1.44 -0.97
CA ASP A 147 6.81 -0.95 -0.69
C ASP A 147 7.85 -1.62 -1.57
N MET A 148 7.78 -2.94 -1.74
CA MET A 148 8.67 -3.70 -2.63
C MET A 148 8.55 -3.22 -4.09
N TRP A 149 7.34 -3.02 -4.58
CA TRP A 149 7.14 -2.48 -5.94
C TRP A 149 7.66 -1.06 -6.08
N TYR A 150 7.42 -0.19 -5.09
CA TYR A 150 7.89 1.18 -5.12
C TYR A 150 9.43 1.29 -5.01
N ALA A 151 10.07 0.38 -4.28
CA ALA A 151 11.51 0.34 -4.06
C ALA A 151 12.33 0.25 -5.37
N GLU A 152 11.73 -0.21 -6.47
CA GLU A 152 12.37 -0.17 -7.79
C GLU A 152 12.69 1.26 -8.28
N ILE A 153 12.17 2.30 -7.61
CA ILE A 153 12.57 3.71 -7.84
C ILE A 153 14.09 3.91 -7.75
N ASP A 154 14.80 3.11 -6.96
CA ASP A 154 16.27 3.17 -6.85
C ASP A 154 16.95 2.91 -8.20
N GLY A 155 16.35 2.06 -9.03
CA GLY A 155 16.76 1.81 -10.40
C GLY A 155 16.33 2.88 -11.40
N TYR A 156 15.47 3.83 -11.01
CA TYR A 156 14.82 4.79 -11.91
C TYR A 156 15.60 6.09 -12.12
N SER A 157 16.60 6.39 -11.28
CA SER A 157 17.27 7.71 -11.23
C SER A 157 17.78 8.25 -12.58
N SER A 158 18.21 7.39 -13.49
CA SER A 158 18.72 7.78 -14.82
C SER A 158 17.65 7.87 -15.92
N TYR A 159 16.38 7.64 -15.59
CA TYR A 159 15.27 7.49 -16.53
C TYR A 159 14.20 8.60 -16.42
N TRP A 160 14.34 9.54 -15.50
CA TRP A 160 13.47 10.71 -15.43
C TRP A 160 13.40 11.43 -16.78
N GLY A 161 12.17 11.68 -17.26
CA GLY A 161 11.92 12.31 -18.56
C GLY A 161 12.22 11.44 -19.78
N LYS A 162 12.52 10.14 -19.62
CA LYS A 162 12.72 9.20 -20.73
C LYS A 162 11.47 8.38 -21.02
N ASN A 163 11.31 7.99 -22.27
CA ASN A 163 10.19 7.18 -22.77
C ASN A 163 10.49 5.67 -22.85
N ASP A 164 11.68 5.26 -22.42
CA ASP A 164 12.12 3.89 -22.39
C ASP A 164 12.83 3.61 -21.07
N VAL A 165 12.49 2.50 -20.43
CA VAL A 165 12.90 2.11 -19.09
C VAL A 165 13.10 0.59 -19.02
N PRO A 166 14.00 0.08 -18.18
CA PRO A 166 14.23 -1.35 -18.06
C PRO A 166 13.05 -2.06 -17.39
N MET A 167 12.91 -3.36 -17.64
CA MET A 167 11.86 -4.17 -16.99
C MET A 167 11.94 -4.17 -15.46
N SER A 168 13.14 -3.96 -14.90
CA SER A 168 13.38 -3.97 -13.45
C SER A 168 12.75 -2.79 -12.69
N VAL A 169 12.10 -1.85 -13.37
CA VAL A 169 11.39 -0.70 -12.75
C VAL A 169 9.91 -0.65 -13.10
N MET A 170 9.37 -1.72 -13.71
CA MET A 170 8.01 -1.73 -14.23
C MET A 170 6.94 -1.79 -13.14
N HIS A 171 7.23 -2.35 -11.96
CA HIS A 171 6.28 -2.30 -10.85
C HIS A 171 6.19 -0.88 -10.27
N PHE A 172 7.34 -0.23 -10.04
CA PHE A 172 7.38 1.16 -9.57
C PHE A 172 6.63 2.09 -10.52
N THR A 173 6.95 2.04 -11.81
CA THR A 173 6.34 2.92 -12.82
C THR A 173 4.83 2.72 -12.91
N GLN A 174 4.31 1.50 -12.74
CA GLN A 174 2.87 1.26 -12.65
C GLN A 174 2.25 1.84 -11.38
N VAL A 175 2.90 1.71 -10.21
CA VAL A 175 2.40 2.30 -8.94
C VAL A 175 2.19 3.81 -9.08
N VAL A 176 3.13 4.51 -9.73
CA VAL A 176 3.12 5.97 -9.86
C VAL A 176 2.59 6.48 -11.21
N TRP A 177 2.02 5.60 -12.05
CA TRP A 177 1.54 5.99 -13.37
C TRP A 177 0.42 7.03 -13.30
N LYS A 178 0.64 8.23 -13.84
CA LYS A 178 -0.32 9.35 -13.76
C LYS A 178 -1.66 9.01 -14.40
N GLY A 179 -1.66 8.33 -15.54
CA GLY A 179 -2.88 7.96 -16.26
C GLY A 179 -3.76 6.94 -15.55
N THR A 180 -3.23 6.18 -14.60
CA THR A 180 -4.00 5.19 -13.83
C THR A 180 -4.82 5.91 -12.75
N THR A 181 -6.12 5.61 -12.69
CA THR A 181 -7.06 6.23 -11.75
C THR A 181 -7.76 5.25 -10.83
N LYS A 182 -7.77 3.96 -11.18
CA LYS A 182 -8.41 2.90 -10.43
C LYS A 182 -7.47 1.74 -10.19
N ILE A 183 -7.57 1.13 -9.01
CA ILE A 183 -6.85 -0.09 -8.68
C ILE A 183 -7.76 -1.10 -7.99
N GLY A 184 -7.43 -2.38 -8.13
CA GLY A 184 -8.03 -3.46 -7.35
C GLY A 184 -7.03 -4.59 -7.14
N CYS A 185 -6.92 -5.07 -5.92
CA CYS A 185 -5.90 -6.03 -5.52
C CYS A 185 -6.50 -7.27 -4.87
N GLY A 186 -5.84 -8.42 -5.04
CA GLY A 186 -6.25 -9.69 -4.49
C GLY A 186 -5.07 -10.55 -4.05
N VAL A 187 -5.23 -11.21 -2.91
CA VAL A 187 -4.21 -12.06 -2.29
C VAL A 187 -4.72 -13.50 -2.20
N ALA A 188 -3.86 -14.47 -2.47
CA ALA A 188 -4.14 -15.89 -2.20
C ALA A 188 -2.96 -16.53 -1.48
N SER A 189 -3.25 -17.41 -0.53
CA SER A 189 -2.23 -18.24 0.12
C SER A 189 -1.97 -19.48 -0.73
N CYS A 190 -0.74 -19.60 -1.23
CA CYS A 190 -0.25 -20.67 -2.09
C CYS A 190 0.82 -21.49 -1.36
N SER A 191 1.27 -22.61 -1.96
CA SER A 191 2.33 -23.44 -1.37
C SER A 191 3.62 -22.67 -1.11
N ASP A 192 3.93 -21.71 -1.98
CA ASP A 192 5.20 -21.00 -2.01
C ASP A 192 5.12 -19.64 -1.27
N GLY A 193 3.97 -19.34 -0.66
CA GLY A 193 3.70 -18.09 0.04
C GLY A 193 2.40 -17.43 -0.41
N ASN A 194 2.21 -16.17 -0.02
CA ASN A 194 1.10 -15.37 -0.49
C ASN A 194 1.42 -14.82 -1.89
N LEU A 195 0.54 -15.10 -2.86
CA LEU A 195 0.51 -14.46 -4.16
C LEU A 195 -0.40 -13.24 -4.13
N VAL A 196 0.15 -12.08 -4.47
CA VAL A 196 -0.57 -10.83 -4.65
C VAL A 196 -0.63 -10.48 -6.12
N THR A 197 -1.81 -10.10 -6.58
CA THR A 197 -2.04 -9.45 -7.89
C THR A 197 -2.72 -8.12 -7.62
N CYS A 198 -2.21 -7.03 -8.17
CA CYS A 198 -2.92 -5.75 -8.25
C CYS A 198 -3.16 -5.40 -9.71
N ARG A 199 -4.37 -4.96 -10.02
CA ARG A 199 -4.81 -4.50 -11.35
C ARG A 199 -5.00 -3.00 -11.36
N TYR A 200 -4.67 -2.39 -12.50
CA TYR A 200 -4.60 -0.94 -12.66
C TYR A 200 -5.39 -0.51 -13.90
N ASN A 201 -6.30 0.45 -13.79
CA ASN A 201 -7.08 0.96 -14.92
C ASN A 201 -7.12 2.50 -14.92
N PRO A 202 -6.84 3.18 -16.05
CA PRO A 202 -6.16 2.66 -17.24
C PRO A 202 -4.82 1.98 -16.93
N ALA A 203 -4.42 1.05 -17.80
CA ALA A 203 -3.13 0.37 -17.73
C ALA A 203 -1.98 1.37 -17.80
N GLY A 204 -0.93 1.12 -17.01
CA GLY A 204 0.33 1.85 -17.09
C GLY A 204 1.32 1.19 -18.05
N ASN A 205 2.56 1.67 -18.00
CA ASN A 205 3.70 1.09 -18.72
C ASN A 205 3.52 1.01 -20.24
N MET A 206 2.77 1.97 -20.80
CA MET A 206 2.62 2.10 -22.24
C MET A 206 3.96 2.54 -22.85
N LEU A 207 4.47 1.73 -23.80
CA LEU A 207 5.72 2.03 -24.51
C LEU A 207 5.63 3.40 -25.16
N GLY A 208 6.60 4.26 -24.88
CA GLY A 208 6.64 5.62 -25.41
C GLY A 208 6.05 6.70 -24.49
N ASP A 209 5.37 6.33 -23.40
CA ASP A 209 4.60 7.28 -22.57
C ASP A 209 5.16 7.50 -21.16
N PHE A 210 6.30 6.89 -20.83
CA PHE A 210 6.88 6.94 -19.47
C PHE A 210 7.20 8.37 -19.03
N ALA A 211 7.78 9.22 -19.89
CA ALA A 211 8.15 10.59 -19.49
C ALA A 211 6.93 11.44 -19.11
N ALA A 212 5.79 11.20 -19.76
CA ALA A 212 4.55 11.90 -19.46
C ALA A 212 3.91 11.40 -18.17
N ASN A 213 4.06 10.11 -17.86
CA ASN A 213 3.29 9.42 -16.82
C ASN A 213 4.05 9.11 -15.52
N VAL A 214 5.37 9.27 -15.48
CA VAL A 214 6.18 9.00 -14.29
C VAL A 214 6.81 10.32 -13.85
N GLY A 215 6.13 11.02 -12.94
CA GLY A 215 6.59 12.32 -12.44
C GLY A 215 7.80 12.17 -11.50
N GLU A 216 8.73 13.12 -11.56
CA GLU A 216 9.83 13.22 -10.58
C GLU A 216 9.32 13.38 -9.14
N LEU A 217 10.19 13.12 -8.16
CA LEU A 217 9.90 13.42 -6.75
C LEU A 217 9.73 14.92 -6.55
N LYS A 218 8.73 15.31 -5.73
CA LYS A 218 8.56 16.69 -5.28
C LYS A 218 9.77 17.12 -4.44
N SER A 219 10.27 18.32 -4.70
CA SER A 219 11.23 18.97 -3.80
C SER A 219 10.59 19.17 -2.42
N SER A 220 11.28 18.74 -1.37
CA SER A 220 10.88 18.98 0.03
C SER A 220 11.09 20.42 0.46
#